data_AF-A0A430M5Z4-F1
#
_entry.id   AF-A0A430M5Z4-F1
#
_cell.length_a   1.000
_cell.length_b   1.000
_cell.length_c   1.000
_cell.angle_alpha   90.00
_cell.angle_beta   90.00
_cell.angle_gamma   90.00
#
_symmetry.space_group_name_H-M   'P 1'
#
loop_
_entity.id
_entity.type
_entity.pdbx_description
1 polymer ?
#
loop_
_entity_poly.entity_id
_entity_poly.type
_entity_poly.pdbx_seq_one_letter_code
_entity_poly.pdbx_strand_id
1 'polypeptide(L)'
;MNIADSPLFKAYARPVLDSRLSPRPRRQRARFSPFGIMDTVMQYLLNRASLEVTKIKISDASESSFCLAIESRLVDSGAISSIIGAMDVELSFNGFSFGMVELPEVQTSFWGTKVLVKEQRIDITNMTAFRTFIRSLMLDSDSSFQLDNGWCTVGALGTSSGCEICLDIPLKCMDGPQMELKKLSRSDDNSIVATFRLDNPSPVEIDHGHCIFELRNTRGETMADLRGDLNIVRGQADYTLHGTTRPGVAPSDMARLVGVGVEGSSWCNETIKEIDVIFVLKPEFAELLQR
;
A
#
# COMPACT_ATOMS: atom_id res chain seq x y z
N MET A 1 37.71 -3.96 -28.24
CA MET A 1 37.00 -5.19 -27.82
C MET A 1 35.56 -5.05 -28.28
N ASN A 2 35.10 -5.89 -29.21
CA ASN A 2 33.75 -5.77 -29.78
C ASN A 2 32.73 -6.35 -28.79
N ILE A 3 31.78 -5.53 -28.31
CA ILE A 3 30.73 -5.97 -27.37
C ILE A 3 29.92 -7.13 -27.94
N ALA A 4 29.79 -7.21 -29.28
CA ALA A 4 29.11 -8.31 -29.97
C ALA A 4 29.77 -9.68 -29.73
N ASP A 5 31.04 -9.72 -29.30
CA ASP A 5 31.78 -10.94 -29.03
C ASP A 5 31.80 -11.37 -27.56
N SER A 6 31.19 -10.58 -26.67
CA SER A 6 31.05 -10.94 -25.26
C SER A 6 30.19 -12.20 -25.10
N PRO A 7 30.65 -13.23 -24.35
CA PRO A 7 29.86 -14.42 -24.04
C PRO A 7 28.54 -14.08 -23.33
N LEU A 8 28.55 -13.04 -22.49
CA LEU A 8 27.36 -12.53 -21.81
C LEU A 8 26.39 -11.88 -22.81
N PHE A 9 26.89 -11.11 -23.78
CA PHE A 9 26.05 -10.52 -24.83
C PHE A 9 25.39 -11.61 -25.70
N LYS A 10 26.15 -12.65 -26.08
CA LYS A 10 25.63 -13.77 -26.87
C LYS A 10 24.59 -14.60 -26.10
N ALA A 11 24.72 -14.73 -24.78
CA ALA A 11 23.78 -15.48 -23.95
C ALA A 11 22.45 -14.74 -23.70
N TYR A 12 22.48 -13.41 -23.54
CA TYR A 12 21.31 -12.64 -23.11
C TYR A 12 20.66 -11.78 -24.21
N ALA A 13 21.40 -11.34 -25.23
CA ALA A 13 20.86 -10.45 -26.29
C ALA A 13 20.33 -11.20 -27.53
N ARG A 14 20.88 -12.38 -27.87
CA ARG A 14 20.39 -13.18 -29.02
C ARG A 14 18.92 -13.60 -28.91
N PRO A 15 18.41 -14.07 -27.75
CA PRO A 15 17.00 -14.46 -27.62
C PRO A 15 16.04 -13.28 -27.87
N VAL A 16 16.46 -12.06 -27.55
CA VAL A 16 15.68 -10.82 -27.75
C VAL A 16 15.60 -10.45 -29.23
N LEU A 17 16.66 -10.69 -30.01
CA LEU A 17 16.67 -10.48 -31.46
C LEU A 17 15.83 -11.53 -32.20
N ASP A 18 15.83 -12.78 -31.76
CA ASP A 18 15.03 -13.86 -32.37
C ASP A 18 13.53 -13.73 -32.09
N SER A 19 13.13 -13.12 -30.97
CA SER A 19 11.71 -12.91 -30.62
C SER A 19 10.95 -11.96 -31.57
N ARG A 20 11.66 -11.22 -32.44
CA ARG A 20 11.06 -10.39 -33.50
C ARG A 20 10.38 -11.18 -34.63
N LEU A 21 10.51 -12.52 -34.63
CA LEU A 21 10.00 -13.39 -35.69
C LEU A 21 8.70 -14.14 -35.33
N SER A 22 8.08 -13.90 -34.17
CA SER A 22 6.85 -14.59 -33.76
C SER A 22 5.64 -13.65 -33.68
N PRO A 23 4.53 -13.91 -34.39
CA PRO A 23 3.36 -13.05 -34.37
C PRO A 23 2.42 -13.42 -33.21
N ARG A 24 2.23 -12.50 -32.25
CA ARG A 24 1.03 -12.47 -31.39
C ARG A 24 0.43 -11.07 -31.39
N PRO A 25 -0.91 -10.93 -31.40
CA PRO A 25 -1.55 -9.64 -31.63
C PRO A 25 -1.77 -8.91 -30.29
N ARG A 26 -1.31 -7.67 -30.18
CA ARG A 26 -1.87 -6.69 -29.23
C ARG A 26 -1.54 -5.25 -29.64
N ARG A 27 -2.64 -4.50 -29.81
CA ARG A 27 -2.85 -3.04 -29.78
C ARG A 27 -1.70 -2.13 -30.23
N GLN A 28 -2.02 -1.34 -31.27
CA GLN A 28 -1.25 -0.21 -31.81
C GLN A 28 -0.48 0.55 -30.72
N ARG A 29 0.85 0.39 -30.70
CA ARG A 29 1.77 1.28 -29.99
C ARG A 29 2.34 2.30 -30.98
N ALA A 30 2.52 3.52 -30.46
CA ALA A 30 3.05 4.68 -31.15
C ALA A 30 4.38 4.39 -31.88
N ARG A 31 4.63 5.18 -32.92
CA ARG A 31 5.81 5.10 -33.80
C ARG A 31 7.10 5.14 -32.97
N PHE A 32 7.82 4.02 -32.91
CA PHE A 32 9.14 3.93 -32.28
C PHE A 32 10.20 4.61 -33.16
N SER A 33 10.96 5.54 -32.58
CA SER A 33 12.28 5.97 -33.07
C SER A 33 13.28 4.80 -33.02
N PRO A 34 14.39 4.83 -33.78
CA PRO A 34 15.32 3.70 -33.84
C PRO A 34 16.15 3.65 -32.54
N PHE A 35 15.63 2.96 -31.52
CA PHE A 35 16.37 2.64 -30.30
C PHE A 35 17.56 1.71 -30.60
N GLY A 36 18.72 2.00 -30.01
CA GLY A 36 19.88 1.13 -30.11
C GLY A 36 19.65 -0.23 -29.44
N ILE A 37 20.49 -1.22 -29.75
CA ILE A 37 20.40 -2.56 -29.14
C ILE A 37 20.54 -2.47 -27.61
N MET A 38 21.35 -1.53 -27.10
CA MET A 38 21.54 -1.32 -25.67
C MET A 38 20.28 -0.79 -24.99
N ASP A 39 19.60 0.19 -25.58
CA ASP A 39 18.35 0.73 -25.04
C ASP A 39 17.26 -0.35 -24.97
N THR A 40 17.23 -1.25 -25.96
CA THR A 40 16.31 -2.40 -25.97
C THR A 40 16.62 -3.37 -24.82
N VAL A 41 17.91 -3.62 -24.53
CA VAL A 41 18.33 -4.51 -23.45
C VAL A 41 18.08 -3.88 -22.08
N MET A 42 18.35 -2.59 -21.89
CA MET A 42 18.06 -1.88 -20.64
C MET A 42 16.56 -1.84 -20.36
N GLN A 43 15.73 -1.50 -21.36
CA GLN A 43 14.28 -1.57 -21.22
C GLN A 43 13.80 -2.99 -20.93
N TYR A 44 14.41 -4.02 -21.54
CA TYR A 44 14.08 -5.41 -21.25
C TYR A 44 14.40 -5.83 -19.81
N LEU A 45 15.53 -5.36 -19.25
CA LEU A 45 15.90 -5.61 -17.86
C LEU A 45 14.95 -4.91 -16.89
N LEU A 46 14.60 -3.65 -17.16
CA LEU A 46 13.62 -2.90 -16.35
C LEU A 46 12.23 -3.53 -16.42
N ASN A 47 11.78 -3.96 -17.61
CA ASN A 47 10.49 -4.63 -17.77
C ASN A 47 10.40 -5.99 -17.07
N ARG A 48 11.53 -6.57 -16.65
CA ARG A 48 11.59 -7.82 -15.88
C ARG A 48 11.91 -7.61 -14.41
N ALA A 49 12.36 -6.43 -14.04
CA ALA A 49 12.62 -6.11 -12.65
C ALA A 49 11.29 -6.15 -11.89
N SER A 50 11.27 -6.90 -10.79
CA SER A 50 10.14 -6.96 -9.88
C SER A 50 10.50 -6.25 -8.60
N LEU A 51 9.57 -5.45 -8.09
CA LEU A 51 9.74 -4.73 -6.84
C LEU A 51 8.92 -5.45 -5.76
N GLU A 52 9.61 -6.21 -4.92
CA GLU A 52 8.99 -6.90 -3.79
C GLU A 52 8.85 -5.93 -2.63
N VAL A 53 7.62 -5.47 -2.38
CA VAL A 53 7.34 -4.57 -1.26
C VAL A 53 7.41 -5.33 0.05
N THR A 54 8.22 -4.82 0.97
CA THR A 54 8.37 -5.38 2.32
C THR A 54 7.60 -4.57 3.36
N LYS A 55 7.50 -3.24 3.15
CA LYS A 55 6.75 -2.32 4.00
C LYS A 55 6.38 -1.06 3.21
N ILE A 56 5.14 -0.59 3.35
CA ILE A 56 4.70 0.75 2.97
C ILE A 56 4.13 1.39 4.23
N LYS A 57 4.52 2.62 4.54
CA LYS A 57 3.97 3.40 5.66
C LYS A 57 3.31 4.65 5.11
N ILE A 58 2.03 4.83 5.44
CA ILE A 58 1.23 6.02 5.15
C ILE A 58 0.92 6.69 6.49
N SER A 59 1.39 7.92 6.70
CA SER A 59 1.19 8.68 7.94
C SER A 59 0.92 10.15 7.68
N ASP A 60 0.71 10.93 8.74
CA ASP A 60 0.51 12.40 8.69
C ASP A 60 -0.53 12.85 7.65
N ALA A 61 -1.69 12.19 7.69
CA ALA A 61 -2.79 12.48 6.79
C ALA A 61 -3.33 13.91 6.98
N SER A 62 -3.45 14.65 5.87
CA SER A 62 -4.15 15.94 5.82
C SER A 62 -5.37 15.84 4.90
N GLU A 63 -6.03 16.95 4.58
CA GLU A 63 -7.14 16.95 3.60
C GLU A 63 -6.66 16.67 2.17
N SER A 64 -5.39 16.95 1.84
CA SER A 64 -4.87 16.89 0.46
C SER A 64 -3.45 16.33 0.34
N SER A 65 -2.88 15.77 1.41
CA SER A 65 -1.53 15.20 1.42
C SER A 65 -1.37 14.10 2.46
N PHE A 66 -0.26 13.37 2.39
CA PHE A 66 0.17 12.39 3.39
C PHE A 66 1.69 12.20 3.32
N CYS A 67 2.29 11.60 4.35
CA CYS A 67 3.68 11.14 4.33
C CYS A 67 3.74 9.67 3.87
N LEU A 68 4.65 9.36 2.94
CA LEU A 68 4.87 8.03 2.39
C LEU A 68 6.31 7.58 2.63
N ALA A 69 6.50 6.37 3.14
CA ALA A 69 7.78 5.67 3.14
C ALA A 69 7.61 4.27 2.56
N ILE A 70 8.57 3.83 1.74
CA ILE A 70 8.52 2.50 1.10
C ILE A 70 9.84 1.77 1.34
N GLU A 71 9.74 0.55 1.88
CA GLU A 71 10.82 -0.42 1.91
C GLU A 71 10.51 -1.56 0.94
N SER A 72 11.38 -1.76 -0.03
CA SER A 72 11.24 -2.83 -1.00
C SER A 72 12.57 -3.47 -1.35
N ARG A 73 12.47 -4.59 -2.07
CA ARG A 73 13.60 -5.28 -2.66
C ARG A 73 13.40 -5.34 -4.16
N LEU A 74 14.32 -4.73 -4.90
CA LEU A 74 14.39 -4.87 -6.34
C LEU A 74 15.05 -6.21 -6.65
N VAL A 75 14.29 -7.13 -7.22
CA VAL A 75 14.74 -8.46 -7.67
C VAL A 75 14.64 -8.57 -9.18
N ASP A 76 15.27 -9.58 -9.76
CA ASP A 76 15.22 -9.88 -11.20
C ASP A 76 15.68 -8.74 -12.14
N SER A 77 16.41 -7.75 -11.61
CA SER A 77 17.06 -6.66 -12.38
C SER A 77 18.18 -7.12 -13.33
N GLY A 78 18.44 -8.44 -13.40
CA GLY A 78 19.36 -9.06 -14.34
C GLY A 78 20.75 -9.37 -13.79
N ALA A 79 21.58 -9.99 -14.63
CA ALA A 79 22.92 -10.44 -14.25
C ALA A 79 23.96 -9.30 -14.13
N ILE A 80 23.58 -8.08 -14.50
CA ILE A 80 24.48 -6.94 -14.66
C ILE A 80 24.13 -5.90 -13.58
N SER A 81 25.11 -5.59 -12.72
CA SER A 81 24.98 -4.47 -11.79
C SER A 81 24.85 -3.17 -12.58
N SER A 82 23.78 -2.44 -12.29
CA SER A 82 23.40 -1.21 -12.97
C SER A 82 23.08 -0.14 -11.93
N ILE A 83 23.31 1.12 -12.27
CA ILE A 83 22.92 2.26 -11.44
C ILE A 83 21.68 2.85 -12.09
N ILE A 84 20.55 2.80 -11.38
CA ILE A 84 19.31 3.47 -11.76
C ILE A 84 19.35 4.83 -11.07
N GLY A 85 19.47 5.92 -11.82
CA GLY A 85 19.52 7.27 -11.26
C GLY A 85 18.22 7.64 -10.52
N ALA A 86 18.31 8.59 -9.60
CA ALA A 86 17.14 9.15 -8.93
C ALA A 86 16.14 9.73 -9.94
N MET A 87 14.85 9.63 -9.63
CA MET A 87 13.78 10.07 -10.53
C MET A 87 12.50 10.38 -9.76
N ASP A 88 11.63 11.17 -10.38
CA ASP A 88 10.26 11.38 -9.92
C ASP A 88 9.34 10.44 -10.71
N VAL A 89 8.45 9.74 -10.00
CA VAL A 89 7.49 8.83 -10.63
C VAL A 89 6.08 9.10 -10.14
N GLU A 90 5.11 8.91 -11.03
CA GLU A 90 3.70 9.02 -10.69
C GLU A 90 3.23 7.75 -9.98
N LEU A 91 2.52 7.94 -8.86
CA LEU A 91 1.77 6.89 -8.19
C LEU A 91 0.41 6.76 -8.85
N SER A 92 0.16 5.63 -9.49
CA SER A 92 -1.07 5.38 -10.26
C SER A 92 -1.83 4.17 -9.71
N PHE A 93 -3.16 4.28 -9.70
CA PHE A 93 -4.06 3.18 -9.37
C PHE A 93 -5.19 3.12 -10.40
N ASN A 94 -5.44 1.93 -10.98
CA ASN A 94 -6.43 1.74 -12.04
C ASN A 94 -6.28 2.72 -13.23
N GLY A 95 -5.04 3.09 -13.57
CA GLY A 95 -4.74 4.02 -14.66
C GLY A 95 -4.95 5.51 -14.33
N PHE A 96 -5.21 5.84 -13.07
CA PHE A 96 -5.30 7.23 -12.61
C PHE A 96 -4.15 7.54 -11.64
N SER A 97 -3.30 8.50 -12.02
CA SER A 97 -2.30 9.07 -11.13
C SER A 97 -2.96 9.83 -9.99
N PHE A 98 -2.44 9.65 -8.77
CA PHE A 98 -2.95 10.28 -7.55
C PHE A 98 -1.87 10.97 -6.71
N GLY A 99 -0.60 10.91 -7.13
CA GLY A 99 0.51 11.59 -6.46
C GLY A 99 1.82 11.39 -7.20
N MET A 100 2.87 12.08 -6.75
CA MET A 100 4.24 11.96 -7.27
C MET A 100 5.16 11.56 -6.13
N VAL A 101 6.08 10.63 -6.36
CA VAL A 101 7.06 10.18 -5.36
C VAL A 101 8.47 10.26 -5.93
N GLU A 102 9.41 10.76 -5.12
CA GLU A 102 10.83 10.77 -5.46
C GLU A 102 11.45 9.42 -5.13
N LEU A 103 11.99 8.72 -6.13
CA LEU A 103 12.76 7.49 -5.95
C LEU A 103 14.26 7.82 -5.87
N PRO A 104 14.98 7.21 -4.92
CA PRO A 104 16.42 7.41 -4.80
C PRO A 104 17.18 6.73 -5.95
N GLU A 105 18.45 7.10 -6.10
CA GLU A 105 19.37 6.31 -6.92
C GLU A 105 19.54 4.90 -6.32
N VAL A 106 19.45 3.89 -7.17
CA VAL A 106 19.54 2.47 -6.77
C VAL A 106 20.65 1.78 -7.56
N GLN A 107 21.61 1.21 -6.83
CA GLN A 107 22.60 0.31 -7.43
C GLN A 107 22.09 -1.14 -7.40
N THR A 108 21.72 -1.66 -8.55
CA THR A 108 21.24 -3.03 -8.70
C THR A 108 22.37 -4.04 -8.50
N SER A 109 22.00 -5.22 -7.99
CA SER A 109 22.93 -6.32 -7.74
C SER A 109 22.29 -7.64 -8.13
N PHE A 110 23.14 -8.63 -8.44
CA PHE A 110 22.70 -9.97 -8.85
C PHE A 110 21.80 -10.65 -7.81
N TRP A 111 22.04 -10.37 -6.53
CA TRP A 111 21.29 -11.01 -5.43
C TRP A 111 19.98 -10.29 -5.12
N GLY A 112 19.74 -9.12 -5.70
CA GLY A 112 18.63 -8.22 -5.36
C GLY A 112 19.07 -7.11 -4.41
N THR A 113 18.54 -5.91 -4.63
CA THR A 113 18.95 -4.68 -3.92
C THR A 113 17.82 -4.16 -3.07
N LYS A 114 18.11 -3.77 -1.82
CA LYS A 114 17.13 -3.06 -0.97
C LYS A 114 16.96 -1.64 -1.51
N VAL A 115 15.72 -1.24 -1.73
CA VAL A 115 15.32 0.12 -2.10
C VAL A 115 14.58 0.73 -0.91
N LEU A 116 15.07 1.87 -0.45
CA LEU A 116 14.49 2.61 0.67
C LEU A 116 14.07 3.99 0.18
N VAL A 117 12.77 4.17 -0.02
CA VAL A 117 12.17 5.49 -0.22
C VAL A 117 11.95 6.07 1.17
N LYS A 118 12.72 7.10 1.51
CA LYS A 118 12.59 7.81 2.78
C LYS A 118 11.21 8.47 2.88
N GLU A 119 10.79 8.68 4.12
CA GLU A 119 9.55 9.40 4.41
C GLU A 119 9.57 10.77 3.73
N GLN A 120 8.58 11.00 2.88
CA GLN A 120 8.41 12.22 2.11
C GLN A 120 6.92 12.56 2.01
N ARG A 121 6.62 13.85 1.89
CA ARG A 121 5.24 14.33 1.75
C ARG A 121 4.78 14.19 0.31
N ILE A 122 3.66 13.52 0.10
CA ILE A 122 2.98 13.36 -1.18
C ILE A 122 1.75 14.25 -1.20
N ASP A 123 1.64 15.12 -2.18
CA ASP A 123 0.42 15.87 -2.45
C ASP A 123 -0.53 15.05 -3.33
N ILE A 124 -1.79 14.98 -2.93
CA ILE A 124 -2.81 14.16 -3.59
C ILE A 124 -3.37 14.93 -4.78
N THR A 125 -3.02 14.50 -5.99
CA THR A 125 -3.48 15.13 -7.24
C THR A 125 -4.89 14.68 -7.63
N ASN A 126 -5.28 13.47 -7.23
CA ASN A 126 -6.59 12.90 -7.50
C ASN A 126 -7.11 12.16 -6.26
N MET A 127 -7.92 12.87 -5.46
CA MET A 127 -8.48 12.35 -4.21
C MET A 127 -9.37 11.11 -4.43
N THR A 128 -10.11 11.06 -5.54
CA THR A 128 -10.98 9.91 -5.83
C THR A 128 -10.16 8.65 -6.11
N ALA A 129 -9.11 8.76 -6.93
CA ALA A 129 -8.20 7.64 -7.21
C ALA A 129 -7.47 7.19 -5.94
N PHE A 130 -6.96 8.13 -5.15
CA PHE A 130 -6.30 7.85 -3.87
C PHE A 130 -7.23 7.15 -2.87
N ARG A 131 -8.47 7.63 -2.67
CA ARG A 131 -9.44 6.97 -1.79
C ARG A 131 -9.79 5.56 -2.25
N THR A 132 -9.92 5.37 -3.57
CA THR A 132 -10.17 4.04 -4.13
C THR A 132 -8.98 3.10 -3.88
N PHE A 133 -7.76 3.63 -3.97
CA PHE A 133 -6.55 2.88 -3.61
C PHE A 133 -6.54 2.48 -2.13
N ILE A 134 -6.73 3.42 -1.19
CA ILE A 134 -6.78 3.10 0.25
C ILE A 134 -7.88 2.09 0.57
N ARG A 135 -9.07 2.25 -0.02
CA ARG A 135 -10.18 1.30 0.14
C ARG A 135 -9.79 -0.10 -0.36
N SER A 136 -9.12 -0.20 -1.51
CA SER A 136 -8.64 -1.48 -2.05
C SER A 136 -7.63 -2.14 -1.10
N LEU A 137 -6.70 -1.37 -0.52
CA LEU A 137 -5.76 -1.88 0.49
C LEU A 137 -6.46 -2.47 1.72
N MET A 138 -7.61 -1.90 2.11
CA MET A 138 -8.34 -2.31 3.32
C MET A 138 -9.31 -3.47 3.08
N LEU A 139 -9.96 -3.52 1.92
CA LEU A 139 -11.09 -4.44 1.68
C LEU A 139 -10.75 -5.62 0.77
N ASP A 140 -9.82 -5.46 -0.16
CA ASP A 140 -9.49 -6.52 -1.11
C ASP A 140 -8.44 -7.47 -0.52
N SER A 141 -8.36 -8.69 -1.06
CA SER A 141 -7.30 -9.65 -0.69
C SER A 141 -5.96 -9.29 -1.34
N ASP A 142 -6.03 -8.79 -2.57
CA ASP A 142 -4.90 -8.47 -3.43
C ASP A 142 -5.23 -7.21 -4.23
N SER A 143 -4.22 -6.38 -4.42
CA SER A 143 -4.30 -5.16 -5.22
C SER A 143 -2.96 -4.91 -5.92
N SER A 144 -2.88 -3.86 -6.73
CA SER A 144 -1.60 -3.38 -7.24
C SER A 144 -1.67 -1.88 -7.46
N PHE A 145 -0.51 -1.23 -7.42
CA PHE A 145 -0.36 0.15 -7.85
C PHE A 145 0.83 0.25 -8.80
N GLN A 146 0.84 1.29 -9.60
CA GLN A 146 1.83 1.47 -10.66
C GLN A 146 2.72 2.67 -10.34
N LEU A 147 4.01 2.53 -10.65
CA LEU A 147 4.95 3.64 -10.76
C LEU A 147 5.11 3.95 -12.24
N ASP A 148 4.55 5.07 -12.69
CA ASP A 148 4.49 5.46 -14.10
C ASP A 148 5.28 6.74 -14.38
N ASN A 149 5.54 7.00 -15.66
CA ASN A 149 6.14 8.24 -16.18
C ASN A 149 7.51 8.59 -15.54
N GLY A 150 8.22 7.60 -15.03
CA GLY A 150 9.52 7.77 -14.39
C GLY A 150 10.66 7.84 -15.40
N TRP A 151 11.06 9.04 -15.81
CA TRP A 151 12.24 9.18 -16.66
C TRP A 151 13.52 9.09 -15.82
N CYS A 152 14.36 8.10 -16.09
CA CYS A 152 15.64 7.95 -15.41
C CYS A 152 16.78 7.62 -16.37
N THR A 153 18.00 7.75 -15.86
CA THR A 153 19.19 7.25 -16.54
C THR A 153 19.61 5.95 -15.90
N VAL A 154 19.79 4.89 -16.71
CA VAL A 154 20.37 3.63 -16.26
C VAL A 154 21.78 3.50 -16.80
N GLY A 155 22.74 3.38 -15.88
CA GLY A 155 24.14 3.16 -16.18
C GLY A 155 24.54 1.71 -15.94
N ALA A 156 25.10 1.03 -16.94
CA ALA A 156 25.73 -0.26 -16.76
C ALA A 156 26.92 -0.46 -17.72
N LEU A 157 27.93 -1.21 -17.28
CA LEU A 157 29.10 -1.57 -18.09
C LEU A 157 29.82 -0.37 -18.76
N GLY A 158 29.85 0.78 -18.09
CA GLY A 158 30.49 2.00 -18.60
C GLY A 158 29.69 2.78 -19.65
N THR A 159 28.42 2.41 -19.86
CA THR A 159 27.47 3.12 -20.73
C THR A 159 26.24 3.56 -19.93
N SER A 160 25.61 4.66 -20.34
CA SER A 160 24.35 5.14 -19.76
C SER A 160 23.32 5.40 -20.86
N SER A 161 22.07 5.05 -20.58
CA SER A 161 20.93 5.28 -21.47
C SER A 161 19.75 5.86 -20.68
N GLY A 162 18.99 6.74 -21.32
CA GLY A 162 17.70 7.19 -20.79
C GLY A 162 16.62 6.13 -21.02
N CYS A 163 15.76 5.93 -20.03
CA CYS A 163 14.64 5.01 -20.11
C CYS A 163 13.46 5.51 -19.29
N GLU A 164 12.29 4.99 -19.62
CA GLU A 164 11.04 5.25 -18.92
C GLU A 164 10.69 4.03 -18.07
N ILE A 165 10.49 4.28 -16.77
CA ILE A 165 10.07 3.29 -15.79
C ILE A 165 8.54 3.25 -15.74
N CYS A 166 8.02 2.05 -15.91
CA CYS A 166 6.63 1.68 -15.68
C CYS A 166 6.65 0.34 -14.93
N LEU A 167 6.38 0.36 -13.62
CA LEU A 167 6.41 -0.82 -12.76
C LEU A 167 5.03 -1.04 -12.17
N ASP A 168 4.50 -2.24 -12.34
CA ASP A 168 3.29 -2.70 -11.64
C ASP A 168 3.71 -3.43 -10.35
N ILE A 169 3.25 -2.94 -9.22
CA ILE A 169 3.66 -3.39 -7.89
C ILE A 169 2.49 -4.14 -7.26
N PRO A 170 2.51 -5.49 -7.27
CA PRO A 170 1.48 -6.27 -6.61
C PRO A 170 1.59 -6.15 -5.08
N LEU A 171 0.45 -6.06 -4.43
CA LEU A 171 0.32 -5.96 -2.98
C LEU A 171 -0.69 -6.97 -2.48
N LYS A 172 -0.28 -7.78 -1.51
CA LYS A 172 -1.23 -8.47 -0.64
C LYS A 172 -1.88 -7.43 0.27
N CYS A 173 -3.19 -7.42 0.33
CA CYS A 173 -3.99 -6.45 1.06
C CYS A 173 -4.58 -7.07 2.33
N MET A 174 -5.41 -6.30 3.06
CA MET A 174 -5.90 -6.70 4.39
C MET A 174 -6.99 -7.79 4.34
N ASP A 175 -7.67 -7.97 3.20
CA ASP A 175 -8.81 -8.90 3.04
C ASP A 175 -9.96 -8.60 4.03
N GLY A 176 -10.23 -7.30 4.18
CA GLY A 176 -11.18 -6.78 5.16
C GLY A 176 -10.57 -6.65 6.57
N PRO A 177 -10.97 -5.63 7.35
CA PRO A 177 -10.47 -5.47 8.71
C PRO A 177 -10.92 -6.62 9.61
N GLN A 178 -9.95 -7.36 10.15
CA GLN A 178 -10.20 -8.45 11.10
C GLN A 178 -9.88 -7.97 12.51
N MET A 179 -10.91 -7.76 13.33
CA MET A 179 -10.76 -7.31 14.71
C MET A 179 -11.44 -8.23 15.72
N GLU A 180 -10.77 -8.49 16.84
CA GLU A 180 -11.28 -9.27 17.97
C GLU A 180 -11.34 -8.41 19.24
N LEU A 181 -12.49 -8.34 19.92
CA LEU A 181 -12.57 -7.72 21.25
C LEU A 181 -11.87 -8.61 22.29
N LYS A 182 -10.69 -8.18 22.77
CA LYS A 182 -9.89 -8.92 23.75
C LYS A 182 -10.31 -8.64 25.19
N LYS A 183 -10.62 -7.37 25.48
CA LYS A 183 -10.93 -6.91 26.83
C LYS A 183 -11.96 -5.81 26.78
N LEU A 184 -12.89 -5.83 27.72
CA LEU A 184 -13.80 -4.74 28.00
C LEU A 184 -13.82 -4.53 29.51
N SER A 185 -13.65 -3.30 29.96
CA SER A 185 -13.72 -2.92 31.37
C SER A 185 -14.47 -1.61 31.54
N ARG A 186 -15.11 -1.44 32.70
CA ARG A 186 -15.78 -0.20 33.08
C ARG A 186 -14.89 0.57 34.06
N SER A 187 -14.68 1.86 33.82
CA SER A 187 -13.91 2.73 34.72
C SER A 187 -14.80 3.43 35.73
N ASP A 188 -15.99 3.89 35.29
CA ASP A 188 -16.99 4.61 36.10
C ASP A 188 -18.41 4.21 35.66
N ASP A 189 -19.45 4.86 36.20
CA ASP A 189 -20.85 4.51 35.93
C ASP A 189 -21.23 4.49 34.45
N ASN A 190 -20.59 5.21 33.52
CA ASN A 190 -20.86 5.10 32.07
C ASN A 190 -19.59 4.93 31.21
N SER A 191 -18.40 5.00 31.81
CA SER A 191 -17.13 5.02 31.08
C SER A 191 -16.62 3.61 30.85
N ILE A 192 -16.35 3.24 29.60
CA ILE A 192 -15.80 1.95 29.22
C ILE A 192 -14.44 2.09 28.53
N VAL A 193 -13.65 1.03 28.64
CA VAL A 193 -12.37 0.87 27.95
C VAL A 193 -12.39 -0.50 27.27
N ALA A 194 -12.28 -0.50 25.94
CA ALA A 194 -12.31 -1.68 25.10
C ALA A 194 -10.96 -1.86 24.40
N THR A 195 -10.36 -3.04 24.50
CA THR A 195 -9.13 -3.39 23.78
C THR A 195 -9.47 -4.37 22.66
N PHE A 196 -9.19 -3.96 21.43
CA PHE A 196 -9.37 -4.76 20.22
C PHE A 196 -8.03 -5.20 19.66
N ARG A 197 -7.93 -6.44 19.20
CA ARG A 197 -6.81 -6.92 18.40
C ARG A 197 -7.15 -6.80 16.93
N LEU A 198 -6.33 -6.13 16.13
CA LEU A 198 -6.42 -6.13 14.68
C LEU A 198 -5.29 -6.98 14.10
N ASP A 199 -5.60 -7.79 13.08
CA ASP A 199 -4.61 -8.53 12.30
C ASP A 199 -4.55 -7.97 10.88
N ASN A 200 -3.36 -7.54 10.46
CA ASN A 200 -3.11 -7.00 9.12
C ASN A 200 -1.99 -7.81 8.44
N PRO A 201 -2.35 -8.72 7.50
CA PRO A 201 -1.36 -9.53 6.79
C PRO A 201 -0.61 -8.75 5.70
N SER A 202 -1.04 -7.53 5.37
CA SER A 202 -0.45 -6.72 4.30
C SER A 202 0.89 -6.09 4.73
N PRO A 203 1.76 -5.71 3.78
CA PRO A 203 2.94 -4.91 4.08
C PRO A 203 2.61 -3.43 4.30
N VAL A 204 1.34 -3.02 4.22
CA VAL A 204 0.93 -1.62 4.28
C VAL A 204 0.51 -1.25 5.70
N GLU A 205 1.09 -0.18 6.22
CA GLU A 205 0.74 0.44 7.48
C GLU A 205 0.06 1.79 7.22
N ILE A 206 -1.05 2.05 7.91
CA ILE A 206 -1.86 3.27 7.73
C ILE A 206 -2.19 3.87 9.09
N ASP A 207 -1.68 5.07 9.32
CA ASP A 207 -2.02 5.87 10.49
C ASP A 207 -3.31 6.67 10.25
N HIS A 208 -4.40 6.27 10.91
CA HIS A 208 -5.67 7.00 10.88
C HIS A 208 -5.73 8.10 11.97
N GLY A 209 -4.76 8.17 12.88
CA GLY A 209 -4.76 9.07 14.01
C GLY A 209 -5.85 8.74 15.03
N HIS A 210 -6.38 9.77 15.69
CA HIS A 210 -7.41 9.62 16.71
C HIS A 210 -8.79 9.40 16.06
N CYS A 211 -9.31 8.18 16.19
CA CYS A 211 -10.51 7.72 15.50
C CYS A 211 -11.73 7.70 16.43
N ILE A 212 -12.91 7.86 15.84
CA ILE A 212 -14.21 7.78 16.50
C ILE A 212 -14.94 6.56 15.94
N PHE A 213 -15.38 5.70 16.84
CA PHE A 213 -16.12 4.49 16.51
C PHE A 213 -17.45 4.43 17.25
N GLU A 214 -18.39 3.70 16.67
CA GLU A 214 -19.61 3.27 17.33
C GLU A 214 -19.60 1.76 17.50
N LEU A 215 -19.91 1.31 18.70
CA LEU A 215 -20.20 -0.09 18.98
C LEU A 215 -21.72 -0.28 18.88
N ARG A 216 -22.18 -1.03 17.88
CA ARG A 216 -23.60 -1.24 17.58
C ARG A 216 -24.04 -2.68 17.84
N ASN A 217 -25.30 -2.86 18.22
CA ASN A 217 -25.93 -4.19 18.25
C ASN A 217 -26.38 -4.64 16.85
N THR A 218 -26.92 -5.84 16.73
CA THR A 218 -27.40 -6.39 15.44
C THR A 218 -28.60 -5.64 14.84
N ARG A 219 -29.31 -4.84 15.64
CA ARG A 219 -30.38 -3.94 15.16
C ARG A 219 -29.85 -2.61 14.61
N GLY A 220 -28.54 -2.37 14.70
CA GLY A 220 -27.90 -1.13 14.27
C GLY A 220 -27.97 -0.02 15.32
N GLU A 221 -28.42 -0.30 16.54
CA GLU A 221 -28.49 0.67 17.63
C GLU A 221 -27.11 0.81 18.29
N THR A 222 -26.67 2.05 18.51
CA THR A 222 -25.39 2.36 19.14
C THR A 222 -25.44 2.07 20.65
N MET A 223 -24.67 1.08 21.09
CA MET A 223 -24.50 0.70 22.50
C MET A 223 -23.44 1.55 23.20
N ALA A 224 -22.40 1.98 22.48
CA ALA A 224 -21.36 2.85 23.01
C ALA A 224 -20.67 3.67 21.92
N ASP A 225 -20.22 4.85 22.29
CA ASP A 225 -19.32 5.69 21.48
C ASP A 225 -17.90 5.49 21.99
N LEU A 226 -16.98 5.13 21.11
CA LEU A 226 -15.59 4.80 21.42
C LEU A 226 -14.64 5.74 20.68
N ARG A 227 -13.50 6.07 21.29
CA ARG A 227 -12.44 6.91 20.71
C ARG A 227 -11.06 6.38 21.06
N GLY A 228 -10.10 6.53 20.17
CA GLY A 228 -8.73 6.13 20.41
C GLY A 228 -7.90 6.14 19.14
N ASP A 229 -6.59 6.00 19.30
CA ASP A 229 -5.67 6.01 18.17
C ASP A 229 -5.77 4.69 17.40
N LEU A 230 -5.87 4.77 16.06
CA LEU A 230 -5.79 3.64 15.17
C LEU A 230 -4.64 3.83 14.19
N ASN A 231 -3.53 3.16 14.46
CA ASN A 231 -2.43 3.02 13.50
C ASN A 231 -2.37 1.56 13.06
N ILE A 232 -2.92 1.25 11.89
CA ILE A 232 -2.91 -0.11 11.33
C ILE A 232 -1.45 -0.46 11.01
N VAL A 233 -0.86 -1.36 11.78
CA VAL A 233 0.52 -1.83 11.57
C VAL A 233 0.53 -3.20 10.91
N ARG A 234 1.68 -3.64 10.38
CA ARG A 234 1.82 -5.00 9.85
C ARG A 234 1.78 -6.04 10.97
N GLY A 235 1.03 -7.12 10.75
CA GLY A 235 0.83 -8.20 11.71
C GLY A 235 -0.26 -7.88 12.73
N GLN A 236 -0.08 -8.34 13.96
CA GLN A 236 -1.07 -8.19 15.02
C GLN A 236 -0.73 -7.05 15.97
N ALA A 237 -1.73 -6.22 16.27
CA ALA A 237 -1.61 -5.15 17.26
C ALA A 237 -2.91 -4.99 18.07
N ASP A 238 -2.74 -4.61 19.34
CA ASP A 238 -3.85 -4.35 20.27
C ASP A 238 -4.08 -2.83 20.39
N TYR A 239 -5.32 -2.38 20.16
CA TYR A 239 -5.75 -0.99 20.19
C TYR A 239 -6.72 -0.79 21.35
N THR A 240 -6.50 0.26 22.14
CA THR A 240 -7.36 0.59 23.27
C THR A 240 -8.22 1.78 22.94
N LEU A 241 -9.53 1.58 23.00
CA LEU A 241 -10.54 2.59 22.75
C LEU A 241 -11.25 2.92 24.05
N HIS A 242 -11.41 4.22 24.31
CA HIS A 242 -12.10 4.77 25.47
C HIS A 242 -13.45 5.30 25.05
N GLY A 243 -14.48 5.10 25.87
CA GLY A 243 -15.80 5.51 25.45
C GLY A 243 -16.84 5.54 26.55
N THR A 244 -18.06 5.81 26.13
CA THR A 244 -19.22 5.91 27.02
C THR A 244 -20.35 5.04 26.50
N THR A 245 -20.98 4.27 27.38
CA THR A 245 -22.17 3.49 27.05
C THR A 245 -23.39 4.39 26.86
N ARG A 246 -24.29 3.97 25.98
CA ARG A 246 -25.59 4.60 25.78
C ARG A 246 -26.67 3.82 26.54
N PRO A 247 -27.37 4.45 27.50
CA PRO A 247 -28.37 3.75 28.29
C PRO A 247 -29.57 3.34 27.45
N GLY A 248 -30.18 2.21 27.81
CA GLY A 248 -31.43 1.74 27.19
C GLY A 248 -31.27 0.92 25.91
N VAL A 249 -30.05 0.69 25.43
CA VAL A 249 -29.78 -0.17 24.28
C VAL A 249 -29.31 -1.55 24.75
N ALA A 250 -30.13 -2.58 24.51
CA ALA A 250 -29.77 -3.94 24.88
C ALA A 250 -28.70 -4.51 23.90
N PRO A 251 -27.63 -5.14 24.41
CA PRO A 251 -26.67 -5.86 23.58
C PRO A 251 -27.26 -7.14 23.01
N SER A 252 -26.64 -7.58 21.92
CA SER A 252 -26.87 -8.86 21.25
C SER A 252 -25.67 -9.79 21.44
N ASP A 253 -25.82 -11.04 21.02
CA ASP A 253 -24.76 -12.05 20.91
C ASP A 253 -23.65 -11.66 19.91
N MET A 254 -23.98 -10.84 18.92
CA MET A 254 -23.01 -10.20 18.03
C MET A 254 -22.97 -8.69 18.25
N ALA A 255 -21.82 -8.09 18.02
CA ALA A 255 -21.65 -6.64 17.99
C ALA A 255 -20.95 -6.22 16.71
N ARG A 256 -21.11 -4.95 16.36
CA ARG A 256 -20.53 -4.34 15.16
C ARG A 256 -19.75 -3.11 15.56
N LEU A 257 -18.44 -3.08 15.31
CA LEU A 257 -17.60 -1.90 15.48
C LEU A 257 -17.57 -1.15 14.14
N VAL A 258 -18.03 0.10 14.14
CA VAL A 258 -18.13 0.93 12.93
C VAL A 258 -17.29 2.19 13.12
N GLY A 259 -16.35 2.43 12.22
CA GLY A 259 -15.64 3.69 12.13
C GLY A 259 -16.57 4.80 11.62
N VAL A 260 -16.65 5.90 12.37
CA VAL A 260 -17.58 7.00 12.08
C VAL A 260 -16.85 8.24 11.59
N GLY A 261 -15.66 8.49 12.13
CA GLY A 261 -14.83 9.61 11.75
C GLY A 261 -13.48 9.62 12.46
N VAL A 262 -12.72 10.69 12.25
CA VAL A 262 -11.46 10.96 12.93
C VAL A 262 -11.49 12.36 13.51
N GLU A 263 -10.69 12.63 14.53
CA GLU A 263 -10.51 13.99 15.03
C GLU A 263 -9.64 14.82 14.08
N GLY A 264 -10.07 16.06 13.84
CA GLY A 264 -9.43 16.95 12.87
C GLY A 264 -9.91 16.75 11.44
N SER A 265 -9.21 17.42 10.52
CA SER A 265 -9.53 17.39 9.09
C SER A 265 -8.50 16.59 8.32
N SER A 266 -8.85 15.38 7.90
CA SER A 266 -8.03 14.57 7.00
C SER A 266 -8.90 13.66 6.14
N TRP A 267 -8.31 13.12 5.07
CA TRP A 267 -8.98 12.09 4.25
C TRP A 267 -9.28 10.81 5.04
N CYS A 268 -8.65 10.58 6.20
CA CYS A 268 -8.94 9.45 7.08
C CYS A 268 -10.39 9.44 7.58
N ASN A 269 -11.06 10.60 7.62
CA ASN A 269 -12.47 10.70 8.00
C ASN A 269 -13.40 9.91 7.06
N GLU A 270 -12.97 9.65 5.82
CA GLU A 270 -13.71 8.79 4.90
C GLU A 270 -13.23 7.34 4.94
N THR A 271 -11.91 7.10 5.00
CA THR A 271 -11.38 5.73 4.95
C THR A 271 -11.64 4.95 6.24
N ILE A 272 -11.75 5.64 7.39
CA ILE A 272 -12.09 4.99 8.67
C ILE A 272 -13.46 4.28 8.62
N LYS A 273 -14.36 4.73 7.74
CA LYS A 273 -15.69 4.12 7.55
C LYS A 273 -15.63 2.74 6.91
N GLU A 274 -14.51 2.38 6.31
CA GLU A 274 -14.26 1.02 5.83
C GLU A 274 -13.93 0.06 6.99
N ILE A 275 -13.64 0.57 8.20
CA ILE A 275 -13.65 -0.23 9.43
C ILE A 275 -15.09 -0.49 9.83
N ASP A 276 -15.57 -1.66 9.44
CA ASP A 276 -16.91 -2.12 9.73
C ASP A 276 -16.85 -3.62 10.05
N VAL A 277 -16.66 -3.94 11.33
CA VAL A 277 -16.32 -5.29 11.79
C VAL A 277 -17.43 -5.86 12.65
N ILE A 278 -17.93 -7.04 12.27
CA ILE A 278 -18.87 -7.82 13.06
C ILE A 278 -18.10 -8.89 13.83
N PHE A 279 -18.35 -9.02 15.12
CA PHE A 279 -17.72 -10.01 15.99
C PHE A 279 -18.69 -10.54 17.05
N VAL A 280 -18.37 -11.72 17.59
CA VAL A 280 -19.13 -12.33 18.68
C VAL A 280 -18.86 -11.57 19.97
N LEU A 281 -19.92 -11.11 20.63
CA LEU A 281 -19.84 -10.47 21.94
C LEU A 281 -20.01 -11.52 23.03
N LYS A 282 -18.95 -11.76 23.80
CA LYS A 282 -18.99 -12.73 24.90
C LYS A 282 -19.98 -12.28 25.99
N PRO A 283 -20.66 -13.21 26.69
CA PRO A 283 -21.63 -12.87 27.72
C PRO A 283 -21.07 -11.93 28.80
N GLU A 284 -19.82 -12.12 29.23
CA GLU A 284 -19.18 -11.25 30.22
C GLU A 284 -19.05 -9.79 29.76
N PHE A 285 -18.94 -9.54 28.45
CA PHE A 285 -18.86 -8.21 27.89
C PHE A 285 -20.25 -7.60 27.69
N ALA A 286 -21.25 -8.42 27.34
CA ALA A 286 -22.64 -7.97 27.23
C ALA A 286 -23.18 -7.45 28.57
N GLU A 287 -22.89 -8.13 29.68
CA GLU A 287 -23.28 -7.69 31.02
C GLU A 287 -22.70 -6.31 31.38
N LEU A 288 -21.47 -6.03 30.95
CA LEU A 288 -20.80 -4.75 31.18
C LEU A 288 -21.40 -3.60 30.36
N LEU A 289 -22.10 -3.88 29.27
CA LEU A 289 -22.76 -2.87 28.42
C LEU A 289 -24.22 -2.60 28.83
N GLN A 290 -24.86 -3.50 29.59
CA GLN A 290 -26.27 -3.36 30.02
C GLN A 290 -26.47 -2.52 31.28
N ARG A 291 -25.48 -2.52 32.17
CA ARG A 291 -25.51 -1.72 33.41
C ARG A 291 -25.21 -0.27 33.11
#